data_AF-A0A7V5MHR3-F1
#
_entry.id   AF-A0A7V5MHR3-F1
#
_cell.length_a   1.000
_cell.length_b   1.000
_cell.length_c   1.000
_cell.angle_alpha   90.00
_cell.angle_beta   90.00
_cell.angle_gamma   90.00
#
_symmetry.space_group_name_H-M   'P 1'
#
loop_
_entity.id
_entity.type
_entity.pdbx_description
1 polymer ?
#
loop_
_entity_poly.entity_id
_entity_poly.type
_entity_poly.pdbx_seq_one_letter_code
_entity_poly.pdbx_strand_id
1 'polypeptide(L)'
;MSRFPTKEEDSQASVAAVWRRYWRQMRSRKGSLFLILFSYGTASVLASAVVPWVYRFLIDSLSVNAPGAIAEIAQIFWLLAAIILLYNILFRLGDYFIVLFQTEIMRQLEKTVFAGTIKHSLDFFADNFVGSLVAKA
;
A
#
# COMPACT_ATOMS: atom_id res chain seq x y z
N MET A 1 -1.23 30.76 36.44
CA MET A 1 0.08 30.10 36.67
C MET A 1 -0.05 28.63 36.27
N SER A 2 0.00 28.35 34.96
CA SER A 2 -0.11 27.00 34.41
C SER A 2 1.27 26.36 34.41
N ARG A 3 1.43 25.27 35.15
CA ARG A 3 2.66 24.50 35.27
C ARG A 3 3.04 23.98 33.88
N PHE A 4 4.11 24.51 33.29
CA PHE A 4 4.69 23.95 32.08
C PHE A 4 5.28 22.57 32.43
N PRO A 5 4.95 21.51 31.69
CA PRO A 5 5.51 20.19 31.93
C PRO A 5 7.02 20.21 31.63
N THR A 6 7.78 19.59 32.53
CA THR A 6 9.23 19.47 32.47
C THR A 6 9.65 18.44 31.42
N LYS A 7 10.71 18.79 30.67
CA LYS A 7 11.33 18.11 29.50
C LYS A 7 11.54 16.59 29.56
N GLU A 8 11.35 15.94 30.71
CA GLU A 8 11.60 14.51 30.92
C GLU A 8 10.35 13.63 30.71
N GLU A 9 9.12 14.14 30.84
CA GLU A 9 7.89 13.37 30.57
C GLU A 9 7.58 13.20 29.07
N ASP A 10 8.08 14.08 28.21
CA ASP A 10 7.82 14.06 26.76
C ASP A 10 8.66 13.02 25.99
N SER A 11 9.77 12.53 26.54
CA SER A 11 10.56 11.48 25.87
C SER A 11 9.84 10.13 25.85
N GLN A 12 8.81 9.97 26.69
CA GLN A 12 7.91 8.82 26.72
C GLN A 12 6.50 9.13 26.19
N ALA A 13 6.29 10.27 25.52
CA ALA A 13 5.19 10.46 24.58
C ALA A 13 5.46 9.56 23.36
N SER A 14 5.25 8.28 23.65
CA SER A 14 5.93 7.12 23.11
C SER A 14 5.86 7.06 21.59
N VAL A 15 6.87 6.52 20.94
CA VAL A 15 6.81 6.07 19.53
C VAL A 15 5.48 5.34 19.24
N ALA A 16 4.94 4.63 20.24
CA ALA A 16 3.62 4.00 20.18
C ALA A 16 2.44 4.99 20.02
N ALA A 17 2.48 6.17 20.62
CA ALA A 17 1.47 7.22 20.46
C ALA A 17 1.53 7.86 19.07
N VAL A 18 2.74 8.07 18.53
CA VAL A 18 2.96 8.50 17.15
C VAL A 18 2.40 7.44 16.19
N TRP A 19 2.83 6.19 16.36
CA TRP A 19 2.34 5.04 15.58
C TRP A 19 0.81 4.90 15.65
N ARG A 20 0.21 5.11 16.82
CA ARG A 20 -1.26 5.06 17.00
C ARG A 20 -1.98 6.16 16.23
N ARG A 21 -1.39 7.36 16.09
CA ARG A 21 -1.96 8.43 15.26
C ARG A 21 -1.90 8.07 13.78
N TYR A 22 -0.75 7.59 13.29
CA TYR A 22 -0.61 7.07 11.93
C TYR A 22 -1.59 5.93 11.65
N TRP A 23 -1.68 4.96 12.56
CA TRP A 23 -2.58 3.81 12.46
C TRP A 23 -4.05 4.22 12.40
N ARG A 24 -4.46 5.22 13.19
CA ARG A 24 -5.84 5.75 13.17
C ARG A 24 -6.16 6.42 11.83
N GLN A 25 -5.20 7.13 11.25
CA GLN A 25 -5.36 7.82 9.97
C GLN A 25 -5.40 6.84 8.80
N MET A 26 -4.54 5.80 8.83
CA MET A 26 -4.60 4.65 7.92
C MET A 26 -5.96 3.92 8.03
N ARG A 27 -6.41 3.64 9.25
CA ARG A 27 -7.66 2.90 9.51
C ARG A 27 -8.93 3.72 9.22
N SER A 28 -8.84 5.04 9.05
CA SER A 28 -9.96 5.86 8.58
C SER A 28 -10.40 5.50 7.15
N ARG A 29 -9.54 4.81 6.38
CA ARG A 29 -9.80 4.38 4.99
C ARG A 29 -9.69 2.87 4.83
N LYS A 30 -10.44 2.12 5.66
CA LYS A 30 -10.48 0.65 5.63
C LYS A 30 -10.80 0.08 4.24
N GLY A 31 -11.65 0.77 3.47
CA GLY A 31 -12.02 0.35 2.11
C GLY A 31 -10.84 0.31 1.15
N SER A 32 -10.03 1.38 1.09
CA SER A 32 -8.85 1.44 0.24
C SER A 32 -7.78 0.42 0.66
N LEU A 33 -7.54 0.28 1.97
CA LEU A 33 -6.62 -0.75 2.48
C LEU A 33 -7.07 -2.16 2.13
N PHE A 34 -8.37 -2.45 2.29
CA PHE A 34 -8.93 -3.75 1.93
C PHE A 34 -8.82 -4.01 0.42
N LEU A 35 -9.10 -3.02 -0.43
CA LEU A 35 -8.95 -3.12 -1.89
C LEU A 35 -7.50 -3.37 -2.32
N ILE A 36 -6.52 -2.69 -1.71
CA ILE A 36 -5.10 -2.91 -1.98
C ILE A 36 -4.72 -4.33 -1.57
N LEU A 37 -5.09 -4.76 -0.37
CA LEU A 37 -4.73 -6.07 0.16
C LEU A 37 -5.42 -7.21 -0.62
N PHE A 38 -6.66 -7.00 -1.04
CA PHE A 38 -7.41 -7.94 -1.87
C PHE A 38 -6.81 -8.05 -3.27
N SER A 39 -6.52 -6.93 -3.94
CA SER A 39 -5.92 -6.92 -5.28
C SER A 39 -4.54 -7.57 -5.30
N TYR A 40 -3.64 -7.18 -4.39
CA TYR A 40 -2.31 -7.80 -4.29
C TYR A 40 -2.37 -9.25 -3.82
N GLY A 41 -3.21 -9.57 -2.84
CA GLY A 41 -3.36 -10.93 -2.33
C GLY A 41 -3.86 -11.90 -3.40
N THR A 42 -4.91 -11.51 -4.13
CA THR A 42 -5.45 -12.33 -5.23
C THR A 42 -4.47 -12.41 -6.40
N ALA A 43 -3.86 -11.30 -6.82
CA ALA A 43 -2.86 -11.30 -7.90
C ALA A 43 -1.65 -12.18 -7.56
N SER A 44 -1.14 -12.10 -6.32
CA SER A 44 -0.01 -12.89 -5.87
C SER A 44 -0.32 -14.38 -5.87
N VAL A 45 -1.51 -14.79 -5.42
CA VAL A 45 -1.93 -16.21 -5.42
C VAL A 45 -2.10 -16.72 -6.85
N LEU A 46 -2.70 -15.92 -7.74
CA LEU A 46 -2.85 -16.27 -9.15
C LEU A 46 -1.47 -16.48 -9.81
N ALA A 47 -0.54 -15.56 -9.58
CA ALA A 47 0.80 -15.62 -10.17
C ALA A 47 1.67 -16.76 -9.60
N SER A 48 1.60 -17.02 -8.28
CA SER A 48 2.50 -17.98 -7.63
C SER A 48 1.99 -19.41 -7.63
N ALA A 49 0.67 -19.63 -7.56
CA ALA A 49 0.08 -20.96 -7.45
C ALA A 49 -0.65 -21.38 -8.72
N VAL A 50 -1.51 -20.50 -9.26
CA VAL A 50 -2.41 -20.88 -10.37
C VAL A 50 -1.67 -20.95 -11.69
N VAL A 51 -0.80 -19.97 -12.00
CA VAL A 51 -0.04 -19.96 -13.25
C VAL A 51 0.87 -21.19 -13.38
N PRO A 52 1.72 -21.56 -12.40
CA PRO A 52 2.53 -22.78 -12.49
C PRO A 52 1.70 -24.06 -12.59
N TRP A 53 0.55 -24.11 -11.93
CA TRP A 53 -0.38 -25.23 -12.01
C TRP A 53 -0.90 -25.39 -13.45
N VAL A 54 -1.39 -24.31 -14.08
CA VAL A 54 -1.87 -24.35 -15.48
C VAL A 54 -0.75 -24.68 -16.47
N TYR A 55 0.47 -24.17 -16.24
CA TYR A 55 1.63 -24.54 -17.07
C TYR A 55 1.91 -26.04 -17.04
N ARG A 56 1.79 -26.68 -15.86
CA ARG A 56 1.94 -28.12 -15.75
C ARG A 56 0.92 -28.87 -16.60
N PHE A 57 -0.37 -28.51 -16.53
CA PHE A 57 -1.41 -29.13 -17.37
C PHE A 57 -1.15 -28.95 -18.86
N LEU A 58 -0.67 -27.77 -19.27
CA LEU A 58 -0.34 -27.49 -20.66
C LEU A 58 0.79 -28.40 -21.16
N ILE A 59 1.86 -28.55 -20.38
CA ILE A 59 3.01 -29.40 -20.72
C ILE A 59 2.62 -30.89 -20.74
N ASP A 60 1.83 -31.33 -19.76
CA ASP A 60 1.34 -32.70 -19.68
C ASP A 60 0.48 -33.03 -20.91
N SER A 61 -0.42 -32.12 -21.31
CA SER A 61 -1.29 -32.29 -22.50
C SER A 61 -0.51 -32.32 -23.82
N LEU A 62 0.55 -31.51 -23.92
CA LEU A 62 1.45 -31.51 -25.08
C LEU A 62 2.25 -32.82 -25.20
N SER A 63 2.52 -33.49 -24.09
CA SER A 63 3.36 -34.70 -24.06
C SER A 63 2.61 -35.97 -24.50
N VAL A 64 1.28 -36.00 -24.42
CA VAL A 64 0.46 -37.20 -24.67
C VAL A 64 0.21 -37.46 -26.18
N ASN A 65 0.49 -36.49 -27.07
CA ASN A 65 0.39 -36.65 -28.54
C ASN A 65 -0.87 -37.39 -29.05
N ALA A 66 -2.04 -37.06 -28.48
CA ALA A 66 -3.31 -37.67 -28.89
C ALA A 66 -3.91 -36.97 -30.14
N PRO A 67 -4.49 -37.73 -31.10
CA PRO A 67 -5.21 -37.15 -32.24
C PRO A 67 -6.43 -36.34 -31.75
N GLY A 68 -6.48 -35.03 -32.05
CA GLY A 68 -7.56 -34.12 -31.62
C GLY A 68 -7.22 -33.23 -30.41
N ALA A 69 -6.05 -33.42 -29.79
CA ALA A 69 -5.62 -32.64 -28.61
C ALA A 69 -5.38 -31.13 -28.89
N ILE A 70 -5.28 -30.72 -30.15
CA ILE A 70 -5.01 -29.32 -30.53
C ILE A 70 -6.09 -28.36 -29.99
N ALA A 71 -7.36 -28.76 -30.03
CA ALA A 71 -8.46 -27.93 -29.52
C ALA A 71 -8.40 -27.76 -27.99
N GLU A 72 -8.07 -28.84 -27.28
CA GLU A 72 -7.92 -28.85 -25.82
C GLU A 72 -6.70 -28.03 -25.38
N ILE A 73 -5.57 -28.21 -26.05
CA ILE A 73 -4.34 -27.42 -25.83
C ILE A 73 -4.61 -25.93 -26.08
N ALA A 74 -5.32 -25.59 -27.16
CA ALA A 74 -5.68 -24.20 -27.46
C ALA A 74 -6.57 -23.60 -26.36
N GLN A 75 -7.53 -24.35 -25.82
CA GLN A 75 -8.37 -23.91 -24.71
C GLN A 75 -7.54 -23.66 -23.43
N ILE A 76 -6.62 -24.55 -23.09
CA ILE A 76 -5.71 -24.38 -21.93
C ILE A 76 -4.80 -23.17 -22.14
N PHE A 77 -4.29 -22.96 -23.34
CA PHE A 77 -3.47 -21.80 -23.68
C PHE A 77 -4.24 -20.48 -23.52
N TRP A 78 -5.47 -20.40 -24.02
CA TRP A 78 -6.32 -19.22 -23.85
C TRP A 78 -6.68 -18.97 -22.39
N LEU A 79 -6.93 -20.02 -21.62
CA LEU A 79 -7.14 -19.93 -20.17
C LEU A 79 -5.90 -19.35 -19.48
N LEU A 80 -4.70 -19.84 -19.82
CA LEU A 80 -3.44 -19.32 -19.28
C LEU A 80 -3.25 -17.84 -19.64
N ALA A 81 -3.46 -17.46 -20.90
CA ALA A 81 -3.36 -16.07 -21.34
C ALA A 81 -4.36 -15.16 -20.60
N ALA A 82 -5.59 -15.62 -20.39
CA ALA A 82 -6.61 -14.89 -19.63
C ALA A 82 -6.21 -14.71 -18.16
N ILE A 83 -5.67 -15.75 -17.51
CA ILE A 83 -5.16 -15.66 -16.13
C ILE A 83 -3.98 -14.69 -16.06
N ILE A 84 -3.08 -14.72 -17.04
CA ILE A 84 -1.94 -13.80 -17.11
C ILE A 84 -2.40 -12.35 -17.19
N LEU A 85 -3.33 -12.07 -18.10
CA LEU A 85 -3.92 -10.74 -18.23
C LEU A 85 -4.63 -10.30 -16.95
N LEU A 86 -5.41 -11.19 -16.34
CA LEU A 86 -6.17 -10.90 -15.13
C LEU A 86 -5.26 -10.52 -13.95
N TYR A 87 -4.20 -11.30 -13.67
CA TYR A 87 -3.31 -10.96 -12.56
C TYR A 87 -2.54 -9.66 -12.82
N ASN A 88 -2.16 -9.37 -14.07
CA ASN A 88 -1.52 -8.11 -14.42
C ASN A 88 -2.45 -6.91 -14.20
N ILE A 89 -3.72 -7.04 -14.58
CA ILE A 89 -4.74 -6.01 -14.31
C ILE A 89 -4.91 -5.81 -12.80
N LEU A 90 -4.97 -6.89 -12.01
CA LEU A 90 -5.07 -6.81 -10.56
C LEU A 90 -3.86 -6.11 -9.93
N PHE A 91 -2.63 -6.40 -10.35
CA PHE A 91 -1.45 -5.67 -9.90
C PHE A 91 -1.52 -4.19 -10.28
N ARG A 92 -1.93 -3.88 -11.52
CA ARG A 92 -2.04 -2.49 -11.98
C ARG A 92 -3.08 -1.70 -11.19
N LEU A 93 -4.20 -2.32 -10.87
CA LEU A 93 -5.23 -1.73 -9.99
C LEU A 93 -4.68 -1.54 -8.57
N GLY A 94 -3.99 -2.55 -8.03
CA GLY A 94 -3.35 -2.45 -6.72
C GLY A 94 -2.38 -1.27 -6.62
N ASP A 95 -1.51 -1.11 -7.62
CA ASP A 95 -0.56 -0.01 -7.72
C ASP A 95 -1.26 1.35 -7.87
N TYR A 96 -2.36 1.41 -8.62
CA TYR A 96 -3.14 2.63 -8.72
C TYR A 96 -3.72 3.04 -7.35
N PHE A 97 -4.32 2.08 -6.63
CA PHE A 97 -4.90 2.34 -5.32
C PHE A 97 -3.83 2.66 -4.26
N ILE A 98 -2.64 2.07 -4.33
CA ILE A 98 -1.57 2.36 -3.37
C ILE A 98 -1.07 3.80 -3.54
N VAL A 99 -0.87 4.26 -4.78
CA VAL A 99 -0.42 5.64 -5.05
C VAL A 99 -1.47 6.65 -4.59
N LEU A 100 -2.75 6.41 -4.91
CA LEU A 100 -3.85 7.27 -4.45
C LEU A 100 -3.93 7.33 -2.93
N PHE A 101 -3.80 6.17 -2.27
CA PHE A 101 -3.86 6.06 -0.82
C PHE A 101 -2.69 6.80 -0.16
N GLN A 102 -1.47 6.58 -0.65
CA GLN A 102 -0.26 7.20 -0.13
C GLN A 102 -0.29 8.72 -0.30
N THR A 103 -0.62 9.21 -1.50
CA THR A 103 -0.67 10.66 -1.80
C THR A 103 -1.66 11.37 -0.87
N GLU A 104 -2.83 10.78 -0.66
CA GLU A 104 -3.86 11.37 0.17
C GLU A 104 -3.52 11.36 1.67
N ILE A 105 -2.84 10.32 2.15
CA ILE A 105 -2.32 10.28 3.53
C ILE A 105 -1.23 11.33 3.72
N MET A 106 -0.26 11.43 2.80
CA MET A 106 0.81 12.43 2.86
C MET A 106 0.22 13.84 2.89
N ARG A 107 -0.74 14.13 2.02
CA ARG A 107 -1.45 15.42 1.98
C ARG A 107 -2.16 15.76 3.30
N GLN A 108 -2.81 14.80 3.94
CA GLN A 108 -3.47 15.03 5.23
C GLN A 108 -2.46 15.23 6.37
N LEU A 109 -1.35 14.51 6.32
CA LEU A 109 -0.30 14.59 7.31
C LEU A 109 0.38 15.96 7.25
N GLU A 110 0.77 16.40 6.05
CA GLU A 110 1.36 17.72 5.79
C GLU A 110 0.45 18.84 6.29
N LYS A 111 -0.85 18.79 5.95
CA LYS A 111 -1.84 19.75 6.47
C LYS A 111 -1.92 19.77 7.99
N THR A 112 -1.83 18.61 8.63
CA THR A 112 -1.92 18.49 10.09
C THR A 112 -0.66 19.05 10.75
N VAL A 113 0.51 18.74 10.21
CA VAL A 113 1.80 19.24 10.70
C VAL A 113 1.86 20.75 10.52
N PHE A 114 1.57 21.25 9.32
CA PHE A 114 1.57 22.69 9.02
C PHE A 114 0.62 23.48 9.92
N ALA A 115 -0.62 23.01 10.10
CA ALA A 115 -1.58 23.65 10.99
C ALA A 115 -1.15 23.61 12.47
N GLY A 116 -0.36 22.62 12.87
CA GLY A 116 0.29 22.56 14.18
C GLY A 116 1.41 23.58 14.31
N THR A 117 2.29 23.64 13.31
CA THR A 117 3.46 24.53 13.29
C THR A 117 3.06 26.01 13.37
N ILE A 118 2.07 26.44 12.56
CA ILE A 118 1.61 27.85 12.56
C ILE A 118 1.01 28.30 13.89
N LYS A 119 0.51 27.37 14.71
CA LYS A 119 -0.07 27.70 16.03
C LYS A 119 0.97 27.87 17.13
N HIS A 120 2.26 27.72 16.83
CA HIS A 120 3.31 27.87 17.83
C HIS A 120 3.64 29.35 18.11
N SER A 121 4.19 29.62 19.30
CA SER A 121 4.65 30.95 19.72
C SER A 121 5.78 31.52 18.83
N LEU A 122 5.91 32.85 18.81
CA LEU A 122 7.01 33.55 18.14
C LEU A 122 8.39 33.13 18.68
N ASP A 123 8.49 32.83 19.98
CA ASP A 123 9.74 32.35 20.59
C ASP A 123 10.22 31.03 19.97
N PHE A 124 9.31 30.13 19.61
CA PHE A 124 9.67 28.89 18.91
C PHE A 124 10.20 29.13 17.49
N PHE A 125 9.66 30.13 16.79
CA PHE A 125 10.17 30.51 15.48
C PHE A 125 11.50 31.28 15.58
N ALA A 126 11.75 31.97 16.68
CA ALA A 126 13.03 32.61 16.95
C ALA A 126 14.12 31.57 17.31
N ASP A 127 13.74 30.53 18.07
CA ASP A 127 14.65 29.47 18.52
C ASP A 127 14.92 28.38 17.48
N ASN A 128 14.09 28.26 16.43
CA ASN A 128 14.24 27.28 15.36
C ASN A 128 14.48 27.94 14.01
N PHE A 129 15.56 27.55 13.33
CA PHE A 129 15.83 28.03 11.97
C PHE A 129 14.70 27.64 11.01
N VAL A 130 14.19 28.60 10.25
CA VAL A 130 13.03 28.41 9.35
C VAL A 130 13.24 27.25 8.36
N GLY A 131 14.45 27.07 7.84
CA GLY A 131 14.77 25.94 6.96
C GLY A 131 14.63 24.56 7.63
N SER A 132 14.85 24.47 8.94
CA SER A 132 14.66 23.23 9.71
C SER A 132 13.18 22.93 9.98
N LEU A 133 12.32 23.95 9.98
CA LEU A 133 10.86 23.81 10.12
C LEU A 133 10.23 23.36 8.81
N VAL A 134 10.66 23.93 7.68
CA VAL A 134 10.19 23.54 6.34
C VAL A 134 10.61 22.10 6.00
N ALA A 135 11.80 21.66 6.43
CA ALA A 135 12.26 20.28 6.21
C ALA A 135 11.50 19.22 7.03
N LYS A 136 10.76 19.63 8.06
CA LYS A 136 9.96 18.75 8.93
C LYS A 136 8.47 18.73 8.58
N ALA A 137 8.03 19.68 7.75
CA ALA A 137 6.67 19.77 7.24
C ALA A 137 6.50 18.83 6.04
#